data_AF-I0SE68-F1
#
_entry.id   AF-I0SE68-F1
#
_cell.length_a   1.000
_cell.length_b   1.000
_cell.length_c   1.000
_cell.angle_alpha   90.00
_cell.angle_beta   90.00
_cell.angle_gamma   90.00
#
_symmetry.space_group_name_H-M   'P 1'
#
loop_
_entity.id
_entity.type
_entity.pdbx_description
1 polymer ?
#
loop_
_entity_poly.entity_id
_entity_poly.type
_entity_poly.pdbx_seq_one_letter_code
_entity_poly.pdbx_strand_id
1 'polypeptide(L)'
;MSAGEINFIRLFSNTLFSQQQFNDIKDYIFLIDEIEMGMHLEWSRKLIDNFIEFLKRKRQREDVSLQLVFTTHSPYMLSDIKPGNVIMLEKNQKTGYSEVEILENTFAKNIQEIMKENLIDNIYGDFALAKINSMIDRLNGEEKQEGNEDEKLLKEIYLISEPILRNKLLEMYDKKYKTVESSIDKQLNQLNLDAKQRTEVRKMIEENNKK
;
A
#
# COMPACT_ATOMS: atom_id res chain seq x y z
N MET A 1 -20.69 16.38 12.21
CA MET A 1 -20.29 15.72 10.95
C MET A 1 -18.80 15.84 10.78
N SER A 2 -18.13 14.79 10.34
CA SER A 2 -16.71 14.84 10.01
C SER A 2 -16.46 15.64 8.72
N ALA A 3 -15.22 16.07 8.48
CA ALA A 3 -14.87 16.77 7.25
C ALA A 3 -15.19 15.93 6.00
N GLY A 4 -14.91 14.62 6.04
CA GLY A 4 -15.24 13.68 4.96
C GLY A 4 -16.73 13.54 4.69
N GLU A 5 -17.56 13.49 5.74
CA GLU A 5 -19.02 13.47 5.59
C GLU A 5 -19.54 14.74 4.90
N ILE A 6 -19.00 15.89 5.29
CA ILE A 6 -19.37 17.18 4.72
C ILE A 6 -19.00 17.22 3.23
N ASN A 7 -17.78 16.81 2.87
CA ASN A 7 -17.33 16.80 1.47
C ASN A 7 -18.14 15.81 0.62
N PHE A 8 -18.46 14.63 1.17
CA PHE A 8 -19.31 13.67 0.50
C PHE A 8 -20.70 14.26 0.22
N ILE A 9 -21.36 14.86 1.22
CA ILE A 9 -22.68 15.47 1.01
C ILE A 9 -22.60 16.63 0.00
N ARG A 10 -21.57 17.48 0.10
CA ARG A 10 -21.38 18.63 -0.80
C ARG A 10 -21.29 18.21 -2.27
N LEU A 11 -20.54 17.17 -2.58
CA LEU A 11 -20.42 16.65 -3.95
C LEU A 11 -21.80 16.30 -4.54
N PHE A 12 -22.58 15.52 -3.79
CA PHE A 12 -23.88 15.01 -4.23
C PHE A 12 -24.93 16.13 -4.26
N SER A 13 -24.94 17.02 -3.26
CA SER A 13 -25.88 18.14 -3.18
C SER A 13 -25.66 19.15 -4.31
N ASN A 14 -24.40 19.50 -4.59
CA ASN A 14 -24.07 20.47 -5.64
C ASN A 14 -24.44 19.93 -7.02
N THR A 15 -24.21 18.63 -7.24
CA THR A 15 -24.60 17.94 -8.47
C THR A 15 -26.11 17.98 -8.67
N LEU A 16 -26.89 17.62 -7.65
CA LEU A 16 -28.35 17.65 -7.72
C LEU A 16 -28.91 19.06 -7.89
N PHE A 17 -28.37 20.01 -7.14
CA PHE A 17 -28.79 21.41 -7.19
C PHE A 17 -28.57 22.01 -8.58
N SER A 18 -27.40 21.73 -9.18
CA SER A 18 -27.07 22.19 -10.54
C SER A 18 -28.07 21.65 -11.57
N GLN A 19 -28.45 20.38 -11.47
CA GLN A 19 -29.43 19.76 -12.35
C GLN A 19 -30.85 20.34 -12.21
N GLN A 20 -31.22 20.81 -11.02
CA GLN A 20 -32.55 21.36 -10.75
C GLN A 20 -32.67 22.84 -11.11
N GLN A 21 -31.59 23.61 -10.89
CA GLN A 21 -31.61 25.05 -11.11
C GLN A 21 -31.49 25.42 -12.59
N PHE A 22 -30.74 24.63 -13.37
CA PHE A 22 -30.40 24.96 -14.75
C PHE A 22 -31.02 23.99 -15.76
N ASN A 23 -32.34 23.90 -15.75
CA ASN A 23 -33.10 22.95 -16.57
C ASN A 23 -32.96 23.14 -18.09
N ASP A 24 -32.34 24.21 -18.58
CA ASP A 24 -32.10 24.41 -20.02
C ASP A 24 -30.71 23.91 -20.46
N ILE A 25 -29.80 23.66 -19.51
CA ILE A 25 -28.44 23.20 -19.78
C ILE A 25 -28.43 21.68 -19.97
N LYS A 26 -27.75 21.24 -21.03
CA LYS A 26 -27.57 19.81 -21.34
C LYS A 26 -26.21 19.29 -20.89
N ASP A 27 -25.16 20.11 -20.94
CA ASP A 27 -23.80 19.67 -20.67
C ASP A 27 -23.28 20.28 -19.36
N TYR A 28 -22.89 19.42 -18.41
CA TYR A 28 -22.36 19.85 -17.12
C TYR A 28 -20.92 19.39 -16.96
N ILE A 29 -20.04 20.32 -16.59
CA ILE A 29 -18.65 20.03 -16.23
C ILE A 29 -18.47 20.34 -14.76
N PHE A 30 -18.15 19.32 -13.97
CA PHE A 30 -17.80 19.45 -12.56
C PHE A 30 -16.28 19.47 -12.41
N LEU A 31 -15.76 20.55 -11.85
CA LEU A 31 -14.33 20.72 -11.54
C LEU A 31 -14.15 20.64 -10.03
N ILE A 32 -13.39 19.65 -9.54
CA ILE A 32 -13.26 19.39 -8.12
C ILE A 32 -11.81 19.18 -7.74
N ASP A 33 -11.30 20.01 -6.85
CA ASP A 33 -9.97 19.83 -6.28
C ASP A 33 -10.06 18.86 -5.09
N GLU A 34 -9.13 17.91 -5.04
CA GLU A 34 -9.02 16.84 -4.04
C GLU A 34 -10.38 16.23 -3.67
N ILE A 35 -10.99 15.51 -4.63
CA ILE A 35 -12.38 15.03 -4.51
C ILE A 35 -12.62 14.17 -3.26
N GLU A 36 -11.61 13.46 -2.77
CA GLU A 36 -11.63 12.61 -1.58
C GLU A 36 -11.17 13.29 -0.29
N MET A 37 -10.90 14.60 -0.29
CA MET A 37 -10.31 15.29 0.85
C MET A 37 -11.10 15.03 2.14
N GLY A 38 -10.38 14.59 3.18
CA GLY A 38 -10.95 14.31 4.50
C GLY A 38 -11.83 13.05 4.58
N MET A 39 -12.00 12.29 3.50
CA MET A 39 -12.75 11.04 3.49
C MET A 39 -11.93 9.88 4.06
N HIS A 40 -12.62 8.91 4.67
CA HIS A 40 -12.02 7.63 5.02
C HIS A 40 -11.65 6.85 3.73
N LEU A 41 -10.60 6.01 3.78
CA LEU A 41 -10.12 5.26 2.60
C LEU A 41 -11.22 4.40 1.95
N GLU A 42 -12.05 3.73 2.76
CA GLU A 42 -13.18 2.95 2.25
C GLU A 42 -14.25 3.80 1.53
N TRP A 43 -14.34 5.09 1.81
CA TRP A 43 -15.26 5.99 1.10
C TRP A 43 -14.64 6.49 -0.20
N SER A 44 -13.35 6.82 -0.19
CA SER A 44 -12.57 7.13 -1.38
C SER A 44 -12.68 5.98 -2.40
N ARG A 45 -12.44 4.74 -1.96
CA ARG A 45 -12.52 3.52 -2.80
C ARG A 45 -13.91 3.26 -3.41
N LYS A 46 -14.99 3.76 -2.78
CA LYS A 46 -16.36 3.56 -3.27
C LYS A 46 -16.93 4.80 -3.94
N LEU A 47 -16.17 5.89 -4.02
CA LEU A 47 -16.73 7.20 -4.35
C LEU A 47 -17.31 7.23 -5.76
N ILE A 48 -16.54 6.77 -6.75
CA ILE A 48 -16.94 6.81 -8.16
C ILE A 48 -18.18 5.95 -8.39
N ASP A 49 -18.22 4.73 -7.86
CA ASP A 49 -19.37 3.84 -7.97
C ASP A 49 -20.62 4.44 -7.30
N ASN A 50 -20.50 4.93 -6.06
CA ASN A 50 -21.59 5.60 -5.35
C ASN A 50 -22.10 6.85 -6.11
N PHE A 51 -21.18 7.63 -6.70
CA PHE A 51 -21.52 8.83 -7.46
C PHE A 51 -22.26 8.46 -8.76
N ILE A 52 -21.79 7.44 -9.47
CA ILE A 52 -22.47 6.91 -10.67
C ILE A 52 -23.86 6.38 -10.32
N GLU A 53 -24.00 5.61 -9.24
CA GLU A 53 -25.30 5.08 -8.80
C GLU A 53 -26.26 6.23 -8.45
N PHE A 54 -25.77 7.22 -7.71
CA PHE A 54 -26.54 8.41 -7.37
C PHE A 54 -27.02 9.15 -8.63
N LEU A 55 -26.12 9.38 -9.58
CA LEU A 55 -26.45 10.01 -10.85
C LEU A 55 -27.52 9.20 -11.58
N LYS A 56 -27.38 7.89 -11.71
CA LYS A 56 -28.40 7.02 -12.34
C LYS A 56 -29.77 7.14 -11.67
N ARG A 57 -29.82 7.23 -10.34
CA ARG A 57 -31.07 7.30 -9.57
C ARG A 57 -31.71 8.69 -9.56
N LYS A 58 -30.91 9.76 -9.66
CA LYS A 58 -31.38 11.15 -9.55
C LYS A 58 -31.43 11.89 -10.88
N ARG A 59 -30.92 11.29 -11.95
CA ARG A 59 -30.99 11.85 -13.31
C ARG A 59 -32.44 12.11 -13.70
N GLN A 60 -32.75 13.38 -13.93
CA GLN A 60 -34.09 13.82 -14.32
C GLN A 60 -34.29 13.82 -15.84
N ARG A 61 -33.19 13.84 -16.61
CA ARG A 61 -33.19 14.00 -18.06
C ARG A 61 -32.15 13.10 -18.73
N GLU A 62 -32.57 12.39 -19.78
CA GLU A 62 -31.71 11.49 -20.55
C GLU A 62 -30.81 12.22 -21.56
N ASP A 63 -31.13 13.47 -21.90
CA ASP A 63 -30.34 14.27 -22.83
C ASP A 63 -29.26 15.12 -22.14
N VAL A 64 -29.06 14.93 -20.84
CA VAL A 64 -28.00 15.58 -20.06
C VAL A 64 -26.71 14.77 -20.11
N SER A 65 -25.60 15.42 -20.49
CA SER A 65 -24.24 14.90 -20.42
C SER A 65 -23.52 15.47 -19.18
N LEU A 66 -22.69 14.65 -18.55
CA LEU A 66 -21.94 15.02 -17.35
C LEU A 66 -20.48 14.62 -17.52
N GLN A 67 -19.59 15.59 -17.35
CA GLN A 67 -18.15 15.40 -17.26
C GLN A 67 -17.68 15.74 -15.86
N LEU A 68 -16.87 14.86 -15.28
CA LEU A 68 -16.22 15.08 -14.00
C LEU A 68 -14.72 15.19 -14.24
N VAL A 69 -14.14 16.32 -13.87
CA VAL A 69 -12.68 16.56 -13.88
C VAL A 69 -12.29 16.85 -12.45
N PHE A 70 -11.35 16.08 -11.92
CA PHE A 70 -10.94 16.21 -10.54
C PHE A 70 -9.46 15.95 -10.35
N THR A 71 -8.91 16.49 -9.27
CA THR A 71 -7.57 16.16 -8.78
C THR A 71 -7.69 15.18 -7.60
N THR A 72 -6.66 14.36 -7.42
CA THR A 72 -6.63 13.35 -6.37
C THR A 72 -5.19 13.00 -6.02
N HIS A 73 -4.95 12.72 -4.74
CA HIS A 73 -3.71 12.10 -4.26
C HIS A 73 -3.92 10.61 -3.94
N SER A 74 -5.15 10.11 -4.14
CA SER A 74 -5.54 8.76 -3.76
C SER A 74 -5.24 7.75 -4.89
N PRO A 75 -4.42 6.73 -4.63
CA PRO A 75 -4.20 5.64 -5.60
C PRO A 75 -5.46 4.80 -5.84
N TYR A 76 -6.42 4.82 -4.92
CA TYR A 76 -7.71 4.15 -5.11
C TYR A 76 -8.51 4.78 -6.25
N MET A 77 -8.48 6.12 -6.35
CA MET A 77 -9.18 6.82 -7.43
C MET A 77 -8.58 6.47 -8.79
N LEU A 78 -7.24 6.45 -8.88
CA LEU A 78 -6.53 6.10 -10.10
C LEU A 78 -6.93 4.70 -10.62
N SER A 79 -7.14 3.73 -9.73
CA SER A 79 -7.58 2.38 -10.10
C SER A 79 -8.98 2.33 -10.73
N ASP A 80 -9.85 3.30 -10.48
CA ASP A 80 -11.21 3.34 -11.02
C ASP A 80 -11.29 4.10 -12.36
N ILE A 81 -10.24 4.83 -12.75
CA ILE A 81 -10.23 5.65 -13.95
C ILE A 81 -9.58 4.91 -15.13
N LYS A 82 -10.24 4.97 -16.29
CA LYS A 82 -9.78 4.36 -17.54
C LYS A 82 -8.42 4.92 -17.99
N PRO A 83 -7.60 4.12 -18.70
CA PRO A 83 -6.40 4.59 -19.39
C PRO A 83 -6.67 5.83 -20.25
N GLY A 84 -5.71 6.75 -20.31
CA GLY A 84 -5.80 7.96 -21.11
C GLY A 84 -6.64 9.09 -20.49
N ASN A 85 -7.39 8.80 -19.42
CA ASN A 85 -8.19 9.80 -18.69
C ASN A 85 -7.51 10.29 -17.41
N VAL A 86 -6.25 9.94 -17.21
CA VAL A 86 -5.44 10.38 -16.07
C VAL A 86 -4.27 11.19 -16.58
N ILE A 87 -4.15 12.40 -16.05
CA ILE A 87 -3.08 13.34 -16.38
C ILE A 87 -2.24 13.52 -15.12
N MET A 88 -0.99 13.08 -15.18
CA MET A 88 -0.01 13.24 -14.11
C MET A 88 0.78 14.53 -14.33
N LEU A 89 0.98 15.27 -13.25
CA LEU A 89 1.80 16.48 -13.23
C LEU A 89 3.08 16.16 -12.48
N GLU A 90 4.21 16.17 -13.18
CA GLU A 90 5.52 15.93 -12.59
C GLU A 90 6.38 17.19 -12.69
N LYS A 91 7.14 17.52 -11.65
CA LYS A 91 8.09 18.63 -11.72
C LYS A 91 9.43 18.11 -12.22
N ASN A 92 9.84 18.57 -13.40
CA ASN A 92 11.17 18.28 -13.90
C ASN A 92 12.22 19.01 -13.05
N GLN A 93 13.01 18.25 -12.30
CA GLN A 93 14.00 18.81 -11.37
C GLN A 93 15.13 19.58 -12.07
N LYS A 94 15.42 19.28 -13.34
CA LYS A 94 16.49 19.93 -14.10
C LYS A 94 16.05 21.27 -14.66
N THR A 95 14.85 21.34 -15.23
CA THR A 95 14.34 22.54 -15.89
C THR A 95 13.53 23.44 -14.95
N GLY A 96 13.02 22.88 -13.85
CA GLY A 96 12.16 23.56 -12.89
C GLY A 96 10.70 23.70 -13.33
N TYR A 97 10.37 23.30 -14.55
CA TYR A 97 9.01 23.33 -15.11
C TYR A 97 8.22 22.07 -14.74
N SER A 98 6.90 22.21 -14.73
CA SER A 98 5.98 21.07 -14.65
C SER A 98 5.81 20.44 -16.04
N GLU A 99 6.06 19.15 -16.13
CA GLU A 99 5.82 18.30 -17.27
C GLU A 99 4.50 17.53 -17.05
N VAL A 100 3.87 17.16 -18.15
CA VAL A 100 2.57 16.49 -18.15
C VAL A 100 2.72 15.14 -18.81
N GLU A 101 2.29 14.09 -18.13
CA GLU A 101 2.27 12.74 -18.64
C GLU A 101 0.83 12.19 -18.61
N ILE A 102 0.43 11.49 -19.67
CA ILE A 102 -0.84 10.79 -19.73
C ILE A 102 -0.60 9.35 -19.28
N LEU A 103 -1.28 8.92 -18.22
CA LEU A 103 -1.12 7.57 -17.70
C LEU A 103 -2.04 6.58 -18.44
N GLU A 104 -1.42 5.54 -19.01
CA GLU A 104 -2.11 4.47 -19.74
C GLU A 104 -2.38 3.22 -18.88
N ASN A 105 -1.76 3.12 -17.71
CA ASN A 105 -1.80 1.92 -16.86
C ASN A 105 -2.46 2.21 -15.51
N THR A 106 -3.75 2.56 -15.50
CA THR A 106 -4.46 2.98 -14.27
C THR A 106 -5.61 2.05 -13.89
N PHE A 107 -6.50 1.74 -14.82
CA PHE A 107 -7.74 1.00 -14.54
C PHE A 107 -7.50 -0.42 -14.04
N ALA A 108 -8.12 -0.76 -12.90
CA ALA A 108 -8.02 -2.05 -12.22
C ALA A 108 -6.58 -2.51 -11.92
N LYS A 109 -5.62 -1.58 -11.88
CA LYS A 109 -4.23 -1.88 -11.56
C LYS A 109 -4.05 -2.05 -10.05
N ASN A 110 -3.04 -2.85 -9.67
CA ASN A 110 -2.68 -3.00 -8.26
C ASN A 110 -2.31 -1.64 -7.64
N ILE A 111 -2.96 -1.29 -6.53
CA ILE A 111 -2.79 -0.01 -5.84
C ILE A 111 -1.33 0.22 -5.41
N GLN A 112 -0.62 -0.82 -4.95
CA GLN A 112 0.78 -0.70 -4.56
C GLN A 112 1.69 -0.40 -5.75
N GLU A 113 1.36 -0.95 -6.93
CA GLU A 113 2.08 -0.63 -8.17
C GLU A 113 1.78 0.80 -8.63
N ILE A 114 0.51 1.24 -8.60
CA ILE A 114 0.14 2.63 -8.89
C ILE A 114 0.91 3.58 -7.99
N MET A 115 0.95 3.30 -6.69
CA MET A 115 1.68 4.12 -5.70
C MET A 115 3.16 4.21 -6.04
N LYS A 116 3.82 3.07 -6.26
CA LYS A 116 5.26 3.01 -6.51
C LYS A 116 5.66 3.64 -7.84
N GLU A 117 4.83 3.52 -8.87
CA GLU A 117 5.16 4.03 -10.20
C GLU A 117 4.83 5.51 -10.37
N ASN A 118 3.78 6.03 -9.72
CA ASN A 118 3.22 7.34 -10.08
C ASN A 118 3.11 8.33 -8.92
N LEU A 119 3.25 7.91 -7.65
CA LEU A 119 2.95 8.77 -6.51
C LEU A 119 4.07 8.90 -5.48
N ILE A 120 4.78 7.81 -5.17
CA ILE A 120 5.79 7.77 -4.12
C ILE A 120 7.02 6.97 -4.53
N ASP A 121 8.19 7.42 -4.10
CA ASP A 121 9.47 6.76 -4.39
C ASP A 121 9.63 5.43 -3.65
N ASN A 122 9.04 5.31 -2.45
CA ASN A 122 9.16 4.13 -1.61
C ASN A 122 7.87 3.80 -0.88
N ILE A 123 7.53 2.51 -0.85
CA ILE A 123 6.34 1.99 -0.17
C ILE A 123 6.52 1.83 1.34
N TYR A 124 7.77 1.87 1.83
CA TYR A 124 8.07 1.90 3.26
C TYR A 124 8.35 3.34 3.70
N GLY A 125 7.94 3.68 4.92
CA GLY A 125 8.33 4.94 5.53
C GLY A 125 9.84 4.99 5.80
N ASP A 126 10.44 6.18 5.66
CA ASP A 126 11.89 6.38 5.78
C ASP A 126 12.47 5.85 7.09
N PHE A 127 11.75 5.98 8.20
CA PHE A 127 12.18 5.45 9.49
C PHE A 127 12.31 3.92 9.47
N ALA A 128 11.31 3.23 8.91
CA ALA A 128 11.33 1.78 8.79
C ALA A 128 12.45 1.34 7.83
N LEU A 129 12.61 2.04 6.71
CA LEU A 129 13.66 1.78 5.73
C LEU A 129 15.06 1.96 6.33
N ALA A 130 15.29 3.03 7.10
CA ALA A 130 16.54 3.25 7.81
C ALA A 130 16.83 2.12 8.80
N LYS A 131 15.82 1.61 9.51
CA LYS A 131 15.96 0.45 10.40
C LYS A 131 16.29 -0.83 9.65
N ILE A 132 15.60 -1.10 8.54
CA ILE A 132 15.88 -2.27 7.69
C ILE A 132 17.31 -2.21 7.16
N ASN A 133 17.74 -1.08 6.61
CA ASN A 133 19.09 -0.89 6.11
C ASN A 133 20.13 -1.09 7.22
N SER A 134 19.90 -0.52 8.42
CA SER A 134 20.78 -0.74 9.56
C SER A 134 20.87 -2.22 9.98
N MET A 135 19.77 -2.99 9.90
CA MET A 135 19.81 -4.43 10.13
C MET A 135 20.63 -5.15 9.05
N ILE A 136 20.44 -4.79 7.77
CA ILE A 136 21.20 -5.36 6.64
C ILE A 136 22.70 -5.09 6.81
N ASP A 137 23.08 -3.86 7.16
CA ASP A 137 24.49 -3.49 7.36
C ASP A 137 25.12 -4.28 8.50
N ARG A 138 24.40 -4.44 9.63
CA ARG A 138 24.84 -5.28 10.76
C ARG A 138 24.96 -6.75 10.35
N LEU A 139 24.10 -7.25 9.47
CA LEU A 139 24.14 -8.62 8.98
C LEU A 139 25.23 -8.87 7.93
N ASN A 140 25.64 -7.85 7.19
CA ASN A 140 26.69 -7.94 6.16
C ASN A 140 28.08 -7.59 6.68
N GLY A 141 28.20 -6.82 7.76
CA GLY A 141 29.49 -6.41 8.32
C GLY A 141 30.34 -7.59 8.78
N GLU A 142 31.66 -7.48 8.66
CA GLU A 142 32.63 -8.53 9.00
C GLU A 142 32.78 -8.75 10.52
N GLU A 143 32.45 -7.74 11.33
CA GLU A 143 32.55 -7.83 12.78
C GLU A 143 31.37 -8.61 13.36
N LYS A 144 31.69 -9.60 14.20
CA LYS A 144 30.73 -10.23 15.10
C LYS A 144 30.36 -9.17 16.15
N GLN A 145 29.08 -8.85 16.26
CA GLN A 145 28.65 -7.90 17.28
C GLN A 145 28.91 -8.48 18.67
N GLU A 146 29.48 -7.68 19.56
CA GLU A 146 29.82 -8.12 20.92
C GLU A 146 28.57 -8.11 21.83
N GLY A 147 28.37 -9.18 22.60
CA GLY A 147 27.33 -9.25 23.65
C GLY A 147 25.91 -9.62 23.16
N ASN A 148 24.88 -9.15 23.87
CA ASN A 148 23.46 -9.45 23.60
C ASN A 148 22.89 -8.74 22.34
N GLU A 149 23.73 -8.17 21.48
CA GLU A 149 23.28 -7.44 20.30
C GLU A 149 22.64 -8.34 19.24
N ASP A 150 23.09 -9.59 19.16
CA ASP A 150 22.56 -10.59 18.24
C ASP A 150 21.11 -10.98 18.60
N GLU A 151 20.83 -11.19 19.88
CA GLU A 151 19.46 -11.46 20.36
C GLU A 151 18.52 -10.25 20.15
N LYS A 152 19.04 -9.03 20.30
CA LYS A 152 18.27 -7.81 20.01
C LYS A 152 17.94 -7.71 18.53
N LEU A 153 18.92 -7.95 17.67
CA LEU A 153 18.72 -7.94 16.21
C LEU A 153 17.68 -8.99 15.79
N LEU A 154 17.74 -10.19 16.35
CA LEU A 154 16.76 -11.23 16.06
C LEU A 154 15.34 -10.80 16.46
N LYS A 155 15.17 -10.21 17.64
CA LYS A 155 13.87 -9.66 18.09
C LYS A 155 13.37 -8.57 17.15
N GLU A 156 14.25 -7.67 16.72
CA GLU A 156 13.91 -6.61 15.76
C GLU A 156 13.47 -7.18 14.39
N ILE A 157 14.15 -8.21 13.89
CA ILE A 157 13.75 -8.89 12.64
C ILE A 157 12.35 -9.51 12.78
N TYR A 158 12.03 -10.09 13.94
CA TYR A 158 10.69 -10.66 14.19
C TYR A 158 9.57 -9.61 14.27
N LEU A 159 9.88 -8.32 14.50
CA LEU A 159 8.89 -7.23 14.44
C LEU A 159 8.49 -6.88 13.00
N ILE A 160 9.27 -7.29 11.99
CA ILE A 160 8.96 -7.01 10.59
C ILE A 160 7.75 -7.87 10.18
N SER A 161 6.63 -7.21 9.88
CA SER A 161 5.40 -7.91 9.50
C SER A 161 5.42 -8.46 8.08
N GLU A 162 6.24 -7.90 7.19
CA GLU A 162 6.34 -8.34 5.80
C GLU A 162 7.09 -9.69 5.71
N PRO A 163 6.42 -10.79 5.31
CA PRO A 163 7.00 -12.13 5.44
C PRO A 163 8.23 -12.35 4.56
N ILE A 164 8.24 -11.79 3.34
CA ILE A 164 9.32 -12.01 2.38
C ILE A 164 10.59 -11.34 2.90
N LEU A 165 10.52 -10.05 3.24
CA LEU A 165 11.64 -9.32 3.86
C LEU A 165 12.10 -9.95 5.19
N ARG A 166 11.18 -10.28 6.10
CA ARG A 166 11.53 -10.93 7.37
C ARG A 166 12.27 -12.24 7.15
N ASN A 167 11.74 -13.12 6.30
CA ASN A 167 12.37 -14.40 6.01
C ASN A 167 13.77 -14.20 5.42
N LYS A 168 13.94 -13.21 4.54
CA LYS A 168 15.24 -12.90 3.96
C LYS A 168 16.27 -12.46 5.00
N LEU A 169 15.87 -11.59 5.92
CA LEU A 169 16.72 -11.14 7.02
C LEU A 169 17.05 -12.28 7.99
N LEU A 170 16.11 -13.19 8.26
CA LEU A 170 16.36 -14.40 9.06
C LEU A 170 17.31 -15.39 8.37
N GLU A 171 17.29 -15.48 7.04
CA GLU A 171 18.29 -16.25 6.29
C GLU A 171 19.68 -15.65 6.44
N MET A 172 19.79 -14.32 6.33
CA MET A 172 21.06 -13.60 6.48
C MET A 172 21.60 -13.72 7.90
N TYR A 173 20.73 -13.57 8.91
CA TYR A 173 21.05 -13.77 10.32
C TYR A 173 21.61 -15.16 10.58
N ASP A 174 20.95 -16.21 10.09
CA ASP A 174 21.43 -17.57 10.26
C ASP A 174 22.79 -17.80 9.59
N LYS A 175 23.00 -17.27 8.38
CA LYS A 175 24.29 -17.39 7.69
C LYS A 175 25.44 -16.77 8.47
N LYS A 176 25.21 -15.63 9.13
CA LYS A 176 26.23 -14.93 9.90
C LYS A 176 26.47 -15.56 11.28
N TYR A 177 25.42 -16.00 11.96
CA TYR A 177 25.46 -16.33 13.38
C TYR A 177 25.32 -17.81 13.73
N LYS A 178 24.87 -18.70 12.81
CA LYS A 178 24.65 -20.11 13.16
C LYS A 178 25.24 -21.11 12.15
N THR A 179 26.17 -21.92 12.67
CA THR A 179 26.59 -23.25 12.18
C THR A 179 25.49 -24.30 12.43
N VAL A 180 25.21 -25.14 11.43
CA VAL A 180 24.46 -26.44 11.32
C VAL A 180 23.34 -26.79 12.35
N GLU A 181 23.52 -26.58 13.65
CA GLU A 181 22.60 -27.00 14.73
C GLU A 181 21.24 -26.26 14.71
N SER A 182 21.18 -25.07 14.10
CA SER A 182 19.95 -24.26 13.98
C SER A 182 18.96 -24.71 12.93
N SER A 183 19.39 -25.53 11.98
CA SER A 183 18.56 -26.02 10.89
C SER A 183 17.46 -26.95 11.42
N ILE A 184 17.75 -27.71 12.47
CA ILE A 184 16.82 -28.66 13.10
C ILE A 184 15.68 -27.89 13.77
N ASP A 185 16.00 -26.82 14.49
CA ASP A 185 14.99 -26.00 15.18
C ASP A 185 14.12 -25.19 14.20
N LYS A 186 14.66 -24.78 13.05
CA LYS A 186 13.87 -24.15 11.98
C LYS A 186 12.87 -25.13 11.35
N GLN A 187 13.28 -26.38 11.10
CA GLN A 187 12.37 -27.42 10.60
C GLN A 187 11.27 -27.75 11.63
N LEU A 188 11.62 -27.83 12.92
CA LEU A 188 10.63 -28.08 13.98
C LEU A 188 9.62 -26.93 14.16
N ASN A 189 10.05 -25.68 13.95
CA ASN A 189 9.17 -24.52 14.00
C ASN A 189 8.22 -24.42 12.80
N GLN A 190 8.63 -24.89 11.61
CA GLN A 190 7.77 -24.93 10.43
C GLN A 190 6.65 -25.99 10.53
N LEU A 191 6.80 -27.00 11.40
CA LEU A 191 5.89 -28.14 11.49
C LEU A 191 4.66 -27.94 12.40
N ASN A 192 4.40 -26.74 12.93
CA ASN A 192 3.28 -26.48 13.87
C ASN A 192 3.19 -27.50 15.03
N LEU A 193 4.32 -28.07 15.45
CA LEU A 193 4.38 -29.10 16.49
C LEU A 193 4.25 -28.48 17.88
N ASP A 194 3.58 -29.22 18.77
CA ASP A 194 3.38 -28.84 20.16
C ASP A 194 4.65 -29.09 20.99
N ALA A 195 4.79 -28.43 22.15
CA ALA A 195 6.06 -28.42 22.91
C ALA A 195 6.57 -29.82 23.31
N LYS A 196 5.65 -30.76 23.58
CA LYS A 196 5.99 -32.17 23.85
C LYS A 196 6.53 -32.89 22.61
N GLN A 197 5.91 -32.68 21.46
CA GLN A 197 6.30 -33.32 20.19
C GLN A 197 7.69 -32.85 19.73
N ARG A 198 8.01 -31.56 19.92
CA ARG A 198 9.35 -31.01 19.61
C ARG A 198 10.45 -31.66 20.45
N THR A 199 10.17 -31.93 21.72
CA THR A 199 11.12 -32.54 22.66
C THR A 199 11.38 -34.01 22.30
N GLU A 200 10.37 -34.71 21.81
CA GLU A 200 10.44 -36.11 21.38
C GLU A 200 11.24 -36.26 20.08
N VAL A 201 11.00 -35.40 19.09
CA VAL A 201 11.77 -35.40 17.82
C VAL A 201 13.25 -35.06 18.07
N ARG A 202 13.54 -34.14 19.00
CA ARG A 202 14.93 -33.84 19.40
C ARG A 202 15.65 -35.07 19.96
N LYS A 203 15.00 -35.85 20.84
CA LYS A 203 15.59 -37.09 21.38
C LYS A 203 15.86 -38.12 20.30
N MET A 204 14.95 -38.30 19.33
CA MET A 204 15.14 -39.24 18.21
C MET A 204 16.31 -38.85 17.30
N ILE A 205 16.55 -37.55 17.09
CA ILE A 205 17.67 -37.06 16.29
C ILE A 205 19.01 -37.24 17.04
N GLU A 206 19.05 -36.94 18.34
CA GLU A 206 20.23 -37.16 19.18
C GLU A 206 20.62 -38.64 19.32
N GLU A 207 19.65 -39.54 19.36
CA GLU A 207 19.89 -41.00 19.40
C GLU A 207 20.46 -41.54 18.08
N ASN A 208 20.03 -41.01 16.94
CA ASN A 208 20.53 -41.42 15.62
C ASN A 208 21.94 -40.90 15.32
N ASN A 209 22.33 -39.74 15.86
CA ASN A 209 23.67 -39.18 15.67
C ASN A 209 24.73 -39.79 16.62
N LYS A 210 24.33 -40.66 17.56
CA LYS A 210 25.24 -41.38 18.48
C LYS A 210 25.62 -42.79 18.00
N LYS A 211 25.20 -43.22 16.82
CA LYS A 211 25.64 -44.44 16.14
C LYS A 211 26.56 -44.10 14.98
#